data_AF-B4IRU8-F1
#
_entry.id   AF-B4IRU8-F1
#
_cell.length_a   1.000
_cell.length_b   1.000
_cell.length_c   1.000
_cell.angle_alpha   90.00
_cell.angle_beta   90.00
_cell.angle_gamma   90.00
#
_symmetry.space_group_name_H-M   'P 1'
#
loop_
_entity.id
_entity.type
_entity.pdbx_description
1 polymer ?
#
loop_
_entity_poly.entity_id
_entity_poly.type
_entity_poly.pdbx_seq_one_letter_code
_entity_poly.pdbx_strand_id
1 'polypeptide(L)'
;MTLCRDGGAVQGSGCRFDFGARSYDFKGAKSDYVLLEDLSIKGFKNANRLEGLDQTHTERVLKKLAQWHAASAVRVATKGSYPEMLTMGFFKEESKPMMTEMINGMMARFLKVCVTFEGHEEWIEQIKALIPASIDEMYKMAKIDPQEFNVLNHGDSWSNNIMFQYDAFGTIKEVYLVDYQIPKYGTVAQDLLYFLLSSTRLEDKLSKFDYYIKFYHDSLIENLKILKYTKPFAHVAKHSLGPIEIWSFR
;
A
#
# COMPACT_ATOMS: atom_id res chain seq x y z
N MET A 1 -7.60 -12.15 0.47
CA MET A 1 -8.52 -12.76 -0.53
C MET A 1 -10.02 -12.57 -0.23
N THR A 2 -10.49 -12.31 0.99
CA THR A 2 -11.95 -12.21 1.28
C THR A 2 -12.65 -10.98 0.67
N LEU A 3 -11.95 -9.86 0.47
CA LEU A 3 -12.48 -8.73 -0.34
C LEU A 3 -12.44 -9.05 -1.85
N CYS A 4 -11.48 -9.87 -2.30
CA CYS A 4 -11.35 -10.31 -3.69
C CYS A 4 -12.33 -11.43 -4.07
N ARG A 5 -12.67 -12.34 -3.14
CA ARG A 5 -13.54 -13.51 -3.38
C ARG A 5 -15.00 -13.15 -3.61
N ASP A 6 -15.47 -12.03 -3.04
CA ASP A 6 -16.80 -11.47 -3.34
C ASP A 6 -16.77 -10.60 -4.64
N GLY A 7 -15.77 -10.77 -5.50
CA GLY A 7 -15.63 -10.06 -6.77
C GLY A 7 -14.97 -8.69 -6.68
N GLY A 8 -14.25 -8.39 -5.59
CA GLY A 8 -13.57 -7.10 -5.40
C GLY A 8 -14.51 -5.92 -5.20
N ALA A 9 -15.82 -6.16 -5.15
CA ALA A 9 -16.87 -5.15 -5.10
C ALA A 9 -17.27 -4.85 -3.66
N VAL A 10 -17.02 -3.63 -3.16
CA VAL A 10 -17.63 -3.17 -1.91
C VAL A 10 -18.77 -2.21 -2.23
N GLN A 11 -19.95 -2.48 -1.66
CA GLN A 11 -21.17 -1.72 -1.90
C GLN A 11 -21.53 -0.90 -0.66
N GLY A 12 -21.57 0.42 -0.81
CA GLY A 12 -22.06 1.35 0.21
C GLY A 12 -22.77 2.52 -0.43
N SER A 13 -23.98 2.83 0.06
CA SER A 13 -24.81 3.94 -0.45
C SER A 13 -25.03 3.92 -1.97
N GLY A 14 -25.09 2.74 -2.60
CA GLY A 14 -25.26 2.58 -4.04
C GLY A 14 -23.97 2.67 -4.88
N CYS A 15 -22.82 2.99 -4.28
CA CYS A 15 -21.52 2.95 -4.95
C CYS A 15 -20.93 1.53 -4.91
N ARG A 16 -20.45 1.05 -6.06
CA ARG A 16 -19.69 -0.19 -6.20
C ARG A 16 -18.25 0.17 -6.51
N PHE A 17 -17.32 -0.28 -5.67
CA PHE A 17 -15.88 -0.13 -5.92
C PHE A 17 -15.31 -1.45 -6.40
N ASP A 18 -14.75 -1.52 -7.60
CA ASP A 18 -13.95 -2.66 -8.04
C ASP A 18 -12.45 -2.31 -7.86
N PHE A 19 -11.69 -3.25 -7.28
CA PHE A 19 -10.29 -3.03 -6.89
C PHE A 19 -9.26 -3.70 -7.78
N GLY A 20 -9.67 -4.70 -8.58
CA GLY A 20 -8.76 -5.48 -9.41
C GLY A 20 -9.48 -6.42 -10.36
N ALA A 21 -8.71 -7.33 -10.96
CA ALA A 21 -9.23 -8.38 -11.84
C ALA A 21 -10.25 -9.27 -11.13
N ARG A 22 -11.27 -9.73 -11.87
CA ARG A 22 -12.19 -10.76 -11.38
C ARG A 22 -11.43 -12.07 -11.23
N SER A 23 -11.62 -12.76 -10.11
CA SER A 23 -11.20 -14.14 -9.94
C SER A 23 -12.32 -15.10 -10.35
N TYR A 24 -11.94 -16.24 -10.91
CA TYR A 24 -12.87 -17.29 -11.32
C TYR A 24 -12.59 -18.57 -10.53
N ASP A 25 -13.63 -19.12 -9.91
CA ASP A 25 -13.57 -20.39 -9.19
C ASP A 25 -14.18 -21.51 -10.03
N PHE A 26 -13.47 -22.62 -10.18
CA PHE A 26 -14.02 -23.84 -10.76
C PHE A 26 -14.79 -24.61 -9.69
N LYS A 27 -16.11 -24.75 -9.86
CA LYS A 27 -16.95 -25.50 -8.91
C LYS A 27 -16.38 -26.92 -8.69
N GLY A 28 -16.01 -27.22 -7.46
CA GLY A 28 -15.53 -28.54 -7.04
C GLY A 28 -14.03 -28.80 -7.27
N ALA A 29 -13.28 -27.87 -7.85
CA ALA A 29 -11.84 -28.01 -7.98
C ALA A 29 -11.12 -27.58 -6.69
N LYS A 30 -10.24 -28.42 -6.16
CA LYS A 30 -9.19 -28.00 -5.22
C LYS A 30 -7.93 -27.73 -6.04
N SER A 31 -7.48 -26.49 -6.07
CA SER A 31 -6.32 -26.08 -6.85
C SER A 31 -5.53 -25.02 -6.09
N ASP A 32 -4.21 -25.04 -6.24
CA ASP A 32 -3.31 -24.00 -5.74
C ASP A 32 -3.19 -22.81 -6.73
N TYR A 33 -3.87 -22.89 -7.87
CA TYR A 33 -3.88 -21.84 -8.89
C TYR A 33 -5.06 -20.88 -8.71
N VAL A 34 -4.82 -19.61 -9.00
CA VAL A 34 -5.85 -18.57 -9.08
C VAL A 34 -6.04 -18.20 -10.54
N LEU A 35 -7.27 -18.35 -11.05
CA LEU A 35 -7.63 -17.89 -12.39
C LEU A 35 -8.15 -16.44 -12.29
N LEU A 36 -7.51 -15.53 -13.02
CA LEU A 36 -7.84 -14.11 -13.04
C LEU A 36 -8.26 -13.65 -14.44
N GLU A 37 -9.13 -12.65 -14.47
CA GLU A 37 -9.47 -11.92 -15.69
C GLU A 37 -8.23 -11.24 -16.29
N ASP A 38 -8.02 -11.42 -17.58
CA ASP A 38 -6.99 -10.68 -18.32
C ASP A 38 -7.44 -9.23 -18.53
N LEU A 39 -6.84 -8.33 -17.77
CA LEU A 39 -7.13 -6.90 -17.82
C LEU A 39 -6.59 -6.23 -19.10
N SER A 40 -5.62 -6.83 -19.78
CA SER A 40 -5.03 -6.26 -21.00
C SER A 40 -6.08 -6.14 -22.13
N ILE A 41 -7.01 -7.10 -22.21
CA ILE A 41 -8.14 -7.10 -23.15
C ILE A 41 -9.09 -5.91 -22.90
N LYS A 42 -9.14 -5.40 -21.67
CA LYS A 42 -9.89 -4.20 -21.29
C LYS A 42 -9.08 -2.90 -21.46
N GLY A 43 -7.89 -2.97 -22.05
CA GLY A 43 -7.03 -1.80 -22.27
C GLY A 43 -6.33 -1.30 -21.01
N PHE A 44 -6.25 -2.11 -19.95
CA PHE A 44 -5.40 -1.79 -18.81
C PHE A 44 -3.93 -2.02 -19.16
N LYS A 45 -3.06 -1.11 -18.71
CA LYS A 45 -1.62 -1.21 -18.88
C LYS A 45 -0.88 -0.61 -17.68
N ASN A 46 0.34 -1.07 -17.44
CA ASN A 46 1.22 -0.45 -16.45
C ASN A 46 1.81 0.86 -16.97
N ALA A 47 2.12 1.78 -16.06
CA ALA A 47 2.94 2.94 -16.37
C ALA A 47 4.42 2.56 -16.47
N ASN A 48 5.24 3.42 -17.10
CA ASN A 48 6.68 3.23 -17.11
C ASN A 48 7.28 3.50 -15.72
N ARG A 49 7.61 2.43 -15.00
CA ARG A 49 8.16 2.51 -13.63
C ARG A 49 9.45 3.32 -13.51
N LEU A 50 10.25 3.42 -14.59
CA LEU A 50 11.52 4.15 -14.58
C LEU A 50 11.32 5.67 -14.65
N GLU A 51 10.22 6.12 -15.24
CA GLU A 51 9.86 7.54 -15.27
C GLU A 51 9.19 7.99 -13.97
N GLY A 52 8.56 7.06 -13.25
CA GLY A 52 7.71 7.38 -12.10
C GLY A 52 6.37 8.00 -12.52
N LEU A 53 5.41 7.92 -11.60
CA LEU A 53 4.06 8.44 -11.81
C LEU A 53 4.04 9.95 -11.65
N ASP A 54 3.47 10.64 -12.64
CA ASP A 54 3.13 12.05 -12.52
C ASP A 54 2.04 12.29 -11.45
N GLN A 55 1.76 13.56 -11.18
CA GLN A 55 0.75 13.94 -10.20
C GLN A 55 -0.63 13.34 -10.48
N THR A 56 -1.07 13.32 -11.74
CA THR A 56 -2.41 12.80 -12.10
C THR A 56 -2.49 11.30 -11.80
N HIS A 57 -1.48 10.53 -12.18
CA HIS A 57 -1.43 9.10 -11.88
C HIS A 57 -1.33 8.85 -10.37
N THR A 58 -0.47 9.60 -9.68
CA THR A 58 -0.26 9.49 -8.23
C THR A 58 -1.58 9.71 -7.48
N GLU A 59 -2.29 10.80 -7.77
CA GLU A 59 -3.59 11.10 -7.17
C GLU A 59 -4.64 10.01 -7.44
N ARG A 60 -4.67 9.45 -8.67
CA ARG A 60 -5.61 8.38 -9.01
C ARG A 60 -5.32 7.09 -8.23
N VAL A 61 -4.06 6.76 -7.99
CA VAL A 61 -3.68 5.62 -7.14
C VAL A 61 -4.03 5.89 -5.68
N LEU A 62 -3.73 7.08 -5.14
CA LEU A 62 -4.07 7.43 -3.76
C LEU A 62 -5.57 7.36 -3.51
N LYS A 63 -6.40 7.80 -4.47
CA LYS A 63 -7.86 7.60 -4.43
C LYS A 63 -8.25 6.13 -4.39
N LYS A 64 -7.62 5.28 -5.21
CA LYS A 64 -7.89 3.83 -5.22
C LYS A 64 -7.48 3.15 -3.91
N LEU A 65 -6.31 3.49 -3.36
CA LEU A 65 -5.86 3.02 -2.04
C LEU A 65 -6.80 3.49 -0.94
N ALA A 66 -7.24 4.75 -0.95
CA ALA A 66 -8.20 5.28 0.01
C ALA A 66 -9.54 4.51 -0.01
N GLN A 67 -10.04 4.18 -1.21
CA GLN A 67 -11.23 3.34 -1.38
C GLN A 67 -11.03 1.94 -0.80
N TRP A 68 -9.88 1.30 -1.13
CA TRP A 68 -9.53 -0.03 -0.64
C TRP A 68 -9.42 -0.08 0.88
N HIS A 69 -8.73 0.91 1.46
CA HIS A 69 -8.55 1.07 2.90
C HIS A 69 -9.87 1.32 3.63
N ALA A 70 -10.71 2.25 3.14
CA ALA A 70 -12.04 2.50 3.72
C ALA A 70 -12.93 1.25 3.69
N ALA A 71 -12.98 0.56 2.54
CA ALA A 71 -13.69 -0.70 2.36
C ALA A 71 -13.23 -1.77 3.36
N SER A 72 -11.92 -1.90 3.55
CA SER A 72 -11.35 -2.88 4.48
C SER A 72 -11.66 -2.57 5.95
N ALA A 73 -11.66 -1.30 6.35
CA ALA A 73 -12.02 -0.87 7.70
C ALA A 73 -13.50 -1.16 8.00
N VAL A 74 -14.40 -0.86 7.03
CA VAL A 74 -15.83 -1.17 7.13
C VAL A 74 -16.07 -2.68 7.19
N ARG A 75 -15.32 -3.48 6.41
CA ARG A 75 -15.37 -4.95 6.52
C ARG A 75 -15.03 -5.40 7.92
N VAL A 76 -13.99 -4.86 8.56
CA VAL A 76 -13.63 -5.27 9.92
C VAL A 76 -14.70 -4.85 10.93
N ALA A 77 -15.26 -3.64 10.79
CA ALA A 77 -16.34 -3.18 11.65
C ALA A 77 -17.63 -4.01 11.53
N THR A 78 -17.88 -4.63 10.38
CA THR A 78 -19.13 -5.38 10.09
C THR A 78 -18.98 -6.90 10.17
N LYS A 79 -17.85 -7.46 9.74
CA LYS A 79 -17.58 -8.90 9.66
C LYS A 79 -16.52 -9.39 10.68
N GLY A 80 -15.98 -8.49 11.51
CA GLY A 80 -14.97 -8.81 12.52
C GLY A 80 -13.54 -8.90 11.99
N SER A 81 -12.63 -9.50 12.76
CA SER A 81 -11.19 -9.54 12.45
C SER A 81 -10.84 -10.37 11.20
N TYR A 82 -9.68 -10.10 10.63
CA TYR A 82 -9.11 -10.96 9.59
C TYR A 82 -8.46 -12.22 10.21
N PRO A 83 -8.30 -13.31 9.43
CA PRO A 83 -7.51 -14.46 9.85
C PRO A 83 -6.05 -14.08 10.14
N GLU A 84 -5.39 -14.86 11.00
CA GLU A 84 -4.01 -14.63 11.46
C GLU A 84 -3.01 -14.42 10.32
N MET A 85 -3.20 -15.16 9.21
CA MET A 85 -2.37 -15.03 8.00
C MET A 85 -2.31 -13.59 7.48
N LEU A 86 -3.41 -12.84 7.59
CA LEU A 86 -3.47 -11.44 7.14
C LEU A 86 -3.08 -10.45 8.23
N THR A 87 -2.99 -10.85 9.51
CA THR A 87 -2.60 -9.93 10.60
C THR A 87 -1.11 -9.99 10.90
N MET A 88 -0.50 -11.17 10.81
CA MET A 88 0.93 -11.38 11.08
C MET A 88 1.77 -11.38 9.79
N GLY A 89 1.23 -11.90 8.69
CA GLY A 89 1.95 -12.01 7.41
C GLY A 89 3.31 -12.70 7.56
N PHE A 90 4.35 -12.10 6.99
CA PHE A 90 5.75 -12.55 7.07
C PHE A 90 6.48 -12.13 8.35
N PHE A 91 5.85 -11.37 9.25
CA PHE A 91 6.52 -10.78 10.43
C PHE A 91 6.25 -11.59 11.71
N LYS A 92 6.23 -12.91 11.58
CA LYS A 92 6.14 -13.82 12.73
C LYS A 92 7.49 -13.87 13.45
N GLU A 93 7.51 -13.85 14.79
CA GLU A 93 8.77 -13.86 15.55
C GLU A 93 9.66 -15.06 15.18
N GLU A 94 9.05 -16.20 14.85
CA GLU A 94 9.74 -17.41 14.40
C GLU A 94 10.48 -17.22 13.07
N SER A 95 10.02 -16.31 12.21
CA SER A 95 10.64 -15.99 10.92
C SER A 95 11.75 -14.94 11.02
N LYS A 96 11.91 -14.30 12.18
CA LYS A 96 12.85 -13.18 12.39
C LYS A 96 14.29 -13.50 12.05
N PRO A 97 14.86 -14.68 12.39
CA PRO A 97 16.23 -15.02 11.98
C PRO A 97 16.41 -15.04 10.46
N MET A 98 15.49 -15.69 9.74
CA MET A 98 15.52 -15.77 8.27
C MET A 98 15.37 -14.39 7.63
N MET A 99 14.43 -13.57 8.12
CA MET A 99 14.23 -12.20 7.64
C MET A 99 15.47 -11.32 7.91
N THR A 100 16.14 -11.54 9.04
CA THR A 100 17.38 -10.83 9.40
C THR A 100 18.49 -11.13 8.41
N GLU A 101 18.73 -12.40 8.09
CA GLU A 101 19.74 -12.78 7.10
C GLU A 101 19.41 -12.23 5.70
N MET A 102 18.15 -12.33 5.28
CA MET A 102 17.69 -11.82 4.00
C MET A 102 17.93 -10.31 3.87
N ILE A 103 17.48 -9.52 4.85
CA ILE A 103 17.59 -8.07 4.81
C ILE A 103 19.05 -7.63 4.96
N ASN A 104 19.85 -8.29 5.81
CA ASN A 104 21.29 -8.02 5.88
C ASN A 104 21.97 -8.26 4.52
N GLY A 105 21.62 -9.34 3.83
CA GLY A 105 22.11 -9.63 2.49
C GLY A 105 21.70 -8.57 1.45
N MET A 106 20.45 -8.10 1.50
CA MET A 106 19.95 -7.03 0.64
C MET A 106 20.63 -5.69 0.93
N MET A 107 20.73 -5.30 2.20
CA MET A 107 21.36 -4.04 2.62
C MET A 107 22.86 -4.02 2.33
N ALA A 108 23.56 -5.14 2.48
CA ALA A 108 24.96 -5.23 2.10
C ALA A 108 25.18 -4.99 0.60
N ARG A 109 24.28 -5.49 -0.27
CA ARG A 109 24.32 -5.21 -1.71
C ARG A 109 23.94 -3.76 -2.00
N PHE A 110 22.92 -3.24 -1.33
CA PHE A 110 22.49 -1.85 -1.47
C PHE A 110 23.63 -0.87 -1.14
N LEU A 111 24.34 -1.08 -0.02
CA LEU A 111 25.49 -0.26 0.36
C LEU A 111 26.62 -0.26 -0.68
N LYS A 112 26.87 -1.40 -1.35
CA LYS A 112 27.87 -1.48 -2.44
C LYS A 112 27.51 -0.61 -3.63
N VAL A 113 26.22 -0.39 -3.88
CA VAL A 113 25.75 0.52 -4.93
C VAL A 113 25.72 1.96 -4.42
N CYS A 114 25.37 2.18 -3.15
CA CYS A 114 25.31 3.52 -2.56
C CYS A 114 26.62 4.31 -2.71
N VAL A 115 27.77 3.65 -2.56
CA VAL A 115 29.10 4.30 -2.69
C VAL A 115 29.44 4.74 -4.11
N THR A 116 28.63 4.36 -5.12
CA THR A 116 28.82 4.81 -6.51
C THR A 116 28.09 6.12 -6.81
N PHE A 117 27.26 6.62 -5.89
CA PHE A 117 26.56 7.89 -6.06
C PHE A 117 27.44 9.05 -5.57
N GLU A 118 27.40 10.16 -6.31
CA GLU A 118 28.03 11.41 -5.91
C GLU A 118 27.36 11.95 -4.63
N GLY A 119 28.16 12.43 -3.67
CA GLY A 119 27.67 12.96 -2.39
C GLY A 119 27.22 11.89 -1.39
N HIS A 120 27.52 10.61 -1.63
CA HIS A 120 27.14 9.54 -0.70
C HIS A 120 27.77 9.71 0.68
N GLU A 121 28.92 10.35 0.76
CA GLU A 121 29.66 10.63 2.00
C GLU A 121 28.82 11.42 3.02
N GLU A 122 27.85 12.21 2.55
CA GLU A 122 26.96 13.00 3.41
C GLU A 122 25.95 12.15 4.20
N TRP A 123 25.57 10.97 3.70
CA TRP A 123 24.48 10.17 4.24
C TRP A 123 24.80 8.68 4.46
N ILE A 124 25.89 8.15 3.89
CA ILE A 124 26.19 6.71 3.90
C ILE A 124 26.37 6.15 5.33
N GLU A 125 27.02 6.90 6.22
CA GLU A 125 27.22 6.49 7.61
C GLU A 125 25.90 6.46 8.39
N GLN A 126 24.95 7.33 8.06
CA GLN A 126 23.61 7.32 8.64
C GLN A 126 22.86 6.06 8.22
N ILE A 127 22.94 5.68 6.93
CA ILE A 127 22.33 4.44 6.44
C ILE A 127 22.95 3.22 7.12
N LYS A 128 24.29 3.16 7.24
CA LYS A 128 24.99 2.07 7.93
C LYS A 128 24.55 1.95 9.39
N ALA A 129 24.38 3.07 10.08
CA ALA A 129 23.94 3.09 11.48
C ALA A 129 22.50 2.59 11.66
N LEU A 130 21.64 2.70 10.64
CA LEU A 130 20.24 2.23 10.70
C LEU A 130 20.11 0.72 10.47
N ILE A 131 21.02 0.08 9.73
CA ILE A 131 20.91 -1.34 9.36
C ILE A 131 20.77 -2.26 10.58
N PRO A 132 21.60 -2.16 11.64
CA PRO A 132 21.50 -3.07 12.78
C PRO A 132 20.14 -3.04 13.49
N ALA A 133 19.50 -1.87 13.54
CA ALA A 133 18.20 -1.68 14.18
C ALA A 133 17.01 -1.90 13.23
N SER A 134 17.25 -1.96 11.91
CA SER A 134 16.20 -1.96 10.90
C SER A 134 15.22 -3.11 11.02
N ILE A 135 15.71 -4.31 11.35
CA ILE A 135 14.85 -5.49 11.56
C ILE A 135 13.94 -5.32 12.77
N ASP A 136 14.50 -4.90 13.90
CA ASP A 136 13.74 -4.77 15.13
C ASP A 136 12.64 -3.71 14.99
N GLU A 137 12.95 -2.58 14.36
CA GLU A 137 11.96 -1.55 14.06
C GLU A 137 10.92 -2.03 13.03
N MET A 138 11.30 -2.81 12.01
CA MET A 138 10.35 -3.40 11.07
C MET A 138 9.37 -4.36 11.76
N TYR A 139 9.86 -5.22 12.67
CA TYR A 139 9.01 -6.11 13.46
C TYR A 139 8.11 -5.37 14.45
N LYS A 140 8.60 -4.27 15.03
CA LYS A 140 7.82 -3.39 15.89
C LYS A 140 6.70 -2.69 15.12
N MET A 141 6.99 -2.13 13.94
CA MET A 141 5.99 -1.52 13.05
C MET A 141 5.00 -2.55 12.48
N ALA A 142 5.41 -3.83 12.38
CA ALA A 142 4.52 -4.88 11.95
C ALA A 142 3.44 -5.23 12.99
N LYS A 143 3.64 -4.92 14.28
CA LYS A 143 2.65 -5.16 15.34
C LYS A 143 1.46 -4.22 15.16
N ILE A 144 0.26 -4.79 15.21
CA ILE A 144 -0.99 -4.03 15.11
C ILE A 144 -1.28 -3.40 16.47
N ASP A 145 -1.39 -2.06 16.51
CA ASP A 145 -1.98 -1.36 17.65
C ASP A 145 -3.50 -1.28 17.45
N PRO A 146 -4.32 -1.97 18.26
CA PRO A 146 -5.78 -1.95 18.11
C PRO A 146 -6.42 -0.58 18.37
N GLN A 147 -5.67 0.38 18.93
CA GLN A 147 -6.13 1.75 19.16
C GLN A 147 -5.96 2.67 17.94
N GLU A 148 -5.16 2.26 16.95
CA GLU A 148 -4.95 3.03 15.73
C GLU A 148 -5.96 2.68 14.63
N PHE A 149 -6.06 3.56 13.63
CA PHE A 149 -6.83 3.29 12.43
C PHE A 149 -6.12 2.24 11.54
N ASN A 150 -6.60 1.00 11.65
CA ASN A 150 -6.05 -0.14 10.91
C ASN A 150 -6.92 -0.54 9.71
N VAL A 151 -6.24 -0.96 8.65
CA VAL A 151 -6.82 -1.33 7.35
C VAL A 151 -6.14 -2.60 6.85
N LEU A 152 -6.73 -3.27 5.87
CA LEU A 152 -6.01 -4.28 5.09
C LEU A 152 -5.17 -3.54 4.05
N ASN A 153 -3.85 -3.52 4.20
CA ASN A 153 -2.95 -3.02 3.16
C ASN A 153 -2.88 -4.02 2.00
N HIS A 154 -2.65 -3.52 0.78
CA HIS A 154 -2.19 -4.30 -0.36
C HIS A 154 -0.85 -4.98 -0.06
N GLY A 155 0.07 -4.25 0.57
CA GLY A 155 1.36 -4.74 1.03
C GLY A 155 2.47 -4.65 -0.02
N ASP A 156 2.13 -4.74 -1.31
CA ASP A 156 3.07 -4.53 -2.44
C ASP A 156 2.55 -3.50 -3.46
N SER A 157 2.11 -2.34 -2.99
CA SER A 157 1.43 -1.30 -3.80
C SER A 157 2.38 -0.38 -4.57
N TRP A 158 3.26 -0.93 -5.40
CA TRP A 158 4.16 -0.18 -6.28
C TRP A 158 3.66 -0.16 -7.74
N SER A 159 4.24 0.71 -8.58
CA SER A 159 3.78 1.00 -9.95
C SER A 159 3.62 -0.23 -10.86
N ASN A 160 4.40 -1.29 -10.66
CA ASN A 160 4.24 -2.53 -11.43
C ASN A 160 2.99 -3.33 -11.07
N ASN A 161 2.50 -3.17 -9.85
CA ASN A 161 1.29 -3.82 -9.35
C ASN A 161 0.06 -2.91 -9.47
N ILE A 162 0.16 -1.89 -10.31
CA ILE A 162 -0.88 -0.92 -10.59
C ILE A 162 -1.07 -0.82 -12.10
N MET A 163 -2.29 -1.07 -12.54
CA MET A 163 -2.66 -0.94 -13.95
C MET A 163 -3.66 0.20 -14.14
N PHE A 164 -3.46 0.96 -15.21
CA PHE A 164 -4.27 2.11 -15.59
C PHE A 164 -5.04 1.80 -16.86
N GLN A 165 -6.33 2.15 -16.87
CA GLN A 165 -7.16 2.19 -18.07
C GLN A 165 -7.35 3.65 -18.49
N TYR A 166 -7.24 3.91 -19.78
CA TYR A 166 -7.39 5.25 -20.36
C TYR A 166 -8.62 5.30 -21.27
N ASP A 167 -9.23 6.47 -21.38
CA ASP A 167 -10.24 6.73 -22.41
C ASP A 167 -9.60 7.10 -23.75
N ALA A 168 -10.43 7.39 -24.75
CA ALA A 168 -9.99 7.76 -26.10
C ALA A 168 -9.18 9.07 -26.15
N PHE A 169 -9.23 9.89 -25.10
CA PHE A 169 -8.50 11.15 -24.99
C PHE A 169 -7.21 11.02 -24.16
N GLY A 170 -6.89 9.81 -23.68
CA GLY A 170 -5.73 9.57 -22.82
C GLY A 170 -5.94 9.94 -21.36
N THR A 171 -7.19 10.20 -20.92
CA THR A 171 -7.49 10.47 -19.51
C THR A 171 -7.64 9.16 -18.75
N ILE A 172 -7.12 9.10 -17.51
CA ILE A 172 -7.23 7.92 -16.66
C ILE A 172 -8.70 7.69 -16.30
N LYS A 173 -9.26 6.62 -16.86
CA LYS A 173 -10.63 6.17 -16.60
C LYS A 173 -10.70 5.35 -15.31
N GLU A 174 -9.81 4.37 -15.14
CA GLU A 174 -9.83 3.46 -13.99
C GLU A 174 -8.41 3.05 -13.58
N VAL A 175 -8.26 2.70 -12.30
CA VAL A 175 -7.01 2.18 -11.72
C VAL A 175 -7.31 0.89 -10.99
N TYR A 176 -6.60 -0.18 -11.33
CA TYR A 176 -6.67 -1.46 -10.62
C TYR A 176 -5.34 -1.78 -9.95
N LEU A 177 -5.46 -2.29 -8.72
CA LEU A 177 -4.36 -2.91 -8.02
C LEU A 177 -4.34 -4.39 -8.43
N VAL A 178 -3.15 -4.94 -8.64
CA VAL A 178 -2.94 -6.35 -9.00
C VAL A 178 -1.88 -6.95 -8.11
N ASP A 179 -1.79 -8.28 -8.10
CA ASP A 179 -0.81 -9.01 -7.30
C ASP A 179 -0.94 -8.81 -5.77
N TYR A 180 -2.05 -9.31 -5.22
CA TYR A 180 -2.34 -9.31 -3.78
C TYR A 180 -1.63 -10.44 -3.02
N GLN A 181 -0.33 -10.64 -3.28
CA GLN A 181 0.44 -11.74 -2.68
C GLN A 181 0.77 -11.52 -1.20
N ILE A 182 0.93 -10.27 -0.75
CA ILE A 182 1.38 -9.95 0.62
C ILE A 182 0.47 -9.00 1.42
N PRO A 183 -0.88 -9.10 1.34
CA PRO A 183 -1.77 -8.21 2.08
C PRO A 183 -1.61 -8.38 3.58
N LYS A 184 -1.56 -7.25 4.29
CA LYS A 184 -1.35 -7.22 5.74
C LYS A 184 -2.24 -6.19 6.41
N TYR A 185 -2.95 -6.62 7.44
CA TYR A 185 -3.74 -5.76 8.31
C TYR A 185 -2.81 -4.94 9.22
N GLY A 186 -3.03 -3.64 9.29
CA GLY A 186 -2.20 -2.72 10.07
C GLY A 186 -2.41 -1.26 9.68
N THR A 187 -1.46 -0.41 10.02
CA THR A 187 -1.48 1.01 9.68
C THR A 187 -1.52 1.26 8.17
N VAL A 188 -2.26 2.30 7.75
CA VAL A 188 -2.30 2.78 6.34
C VAL A 188 -0.93 3.26 5.85
N ALA A 189 -0.03 3.62 6.77
CA ALA A 189 1.28 4.16 6.45
C ALA A 189 2.13 3.19 5.62
N GLN A 190 1.90 1.87 5.77
CA GLN A 190 2.65 0.85 5.04
C GLN A 190 2.48 1.00 3.52
N ASP A 191 1.23 1.01 3.01
CA ASP A 191 0.98 1.21 1.58
C ASP A 191 1.34 2.62 1.13
N LEU A 192 1.05 3.65 1.93
CA LEU A 192 1.31 5.04 1.54
C LEU A 192 2.79 5.34 1.35
N LEU A 193 3.62 5.01 2.34
CA LEU A 193 5.05 5.27 2.28
C LEU A 193 5.69 4.43 1.19
N TYR A 194 5.29 3.16 1.08
CA TYR A 194 5.82 2.28 0.03
C TYR A 194 5.47 2.81 -1.37
N PHE A 195 4.21 3.13 -1.63
CA PHE A 195 3.77 3.66 -2.92
C PHE A 195 4.45 4.99 -3.25
N LEU A 196 4.37 5.98 -2.34
CA LEU A 196 4.87 7.33 -2.59
C LEU A 196 6.39 7.31 -2.84
N LEU A 197 7.15 6.59 -2.02
CA LEU A 197 8.62 6.54 -2.12
C LEU A 197 9.12 5.66 -3.27
N SER A 198 8.40 4.59 -3.65
CA SER A 198 8.83 3.72 -4.75
C SER A 198 8.41 4.26 -6.13
N SER A 199 7.21 4.84 -6.24
CA SER A 199 6.51 4.91 -7.54
C SER A 199 6.22 6.32 -8.05
N THR A 200 6.23 7.32 -7.18
CA THR A 200 6.00 8.73 -7.59
C THR A 200 7.22 9.30 -8.32
N ARG A 201 7.05 10.29 -9.21
CA ARG A 201 8.19 11.02 -9.78
C ARG A 201 9.05 11.67 -8.69
N LEU A 202 10.36 11.69 -8.90
CA LEU A 202 11.32 12.19 -7.89
C LEU A 202 11.03 13.64 -7.48
N GLU A 203 10.79 14.52 -8.43
CA GLU A 203 10.45 15.93 -8.20
C GLU A 203 9.20 16.09 -7.31
N ASP A 204 8.19 15.28 -7.56
CA ASP A 204 6.92 15.26 -6.83
C ASP A 204 7.08 14.64 -5.43
N LYS A 205 7.94 13.62 -5.28
CA LYS A 205 8.29 13.04 -3.96
C LYS A 205 8.86 14.09 -3.02
N LEU A 206 9.68 15.01 -3.53
CA LEU A 206 10.35 16.04 -2.72
C LEU A 206 9.45 17.25 -2.47
N SER A 207 8.71 17.68 -3.49
CA SER A 207 7.94 18.94 -3.44
C SER A 207 6.48 18.79 -2.98
N LYS A 208 5.89 17.60 -3.10
CA LYS A 208 4.44 17.38 -2.90
C LYS A 208 4.11 16.25 -1.92
N PHE A 209 5.08 15.73 -1.17
CA PHE A 209 4.85 14.62 -0.23
C PHE A 209 3.67 14.89 0.71
N ASP A 210 3.69 16.02 1.42
CA ASP A 210 2.63 16.43 2.34
C ASP A 210 1.28 16.63 1.65
N TYR A 211 1.30 17.20 0.44
CA TYR A 211 0.10 17.33 -0.38
C TYR A 211 -0.51 15.96 -0.65
N TYR A 212 0.30 14.96 -1.02
CA TYR A 212 -0.19 13.61 -1.28
C TYR A 212 -0.72 12.90 -0.04
N ILE A 213 -0.07 13.07 1.11
CA ILE A 213 -0.59 12.54 2.39
C ILE A 213 -1.96 13.15 2.70
N LYS A 214 -2.10 14.48 2.57
CA LYS A 214 -3.38 15.16 2.77
C LYS A 214 -4.44 14.71 1.76
N PHE A 215 -4.08 14.63 0.48
CA PHE A 215 -4.99 14.23 -0.60
C PHE A 215 -5.54 12.82 -0.38
N TYR A 216 -4.67 11.88 0.02
CA TYR A 216 -5.09 10.54 0.42
C TYR A 216 -6.03 10.58 1.62
N HIS A 217 -5.69 11.34 2.66
CA HIS A 217 -6.51 11.44 3.88
C HIS A 217 -7.90 11.98 3.59
N ASP A 218 -8.00 13.08 2.85
CA ASP A 218 -9.29 13.67 2.45
C ASP A 218 -10.13 12.64 1.67
N SER A 219 -9.49 11.90 0.75
CA SER A 219 -10.14 10.81 -0.01
C SER A 219 -10.57 9.65 0.89
N LEU A 220 -9.77 9.27 1.89
CA LEU A 220 -10.11 8.20 2.84
C LEU A 220 -11.34 8.58 3.67
N ILE A 221 -11.36 9.81 4.20
CA ILE A 221 -12.50 10.32 4.98
C ILE A 221 -13.77 10.38 4.14
N GLU A 222 -13.68 10.84 2.89
CA GLU A 222 -14.81 10.83 1.96
C GLU A 222 -15.37 9.41 1.78
N ASN A 223 -14.51 8.44 1.51
CA ASN A 223 -14.93 7.05 1.29
C ASN A 223 -15.48 6.39 2.56
N LEU A 224 -14.92 6.67 3.74
CA LEU A 224 -15.47 6.19 5.01
C LEU A 224 -16.88 6.73 5.26
N LYS A 225 -17.15 8.00 4.90
CA LYS A 225 -18.49 8.60 4.96
C LYS A 225 -19.46 7.93 3.98
N ILE A 226 -19.05 7.73 2.72
CA ILE A 226 -19.86 7.06 1.69
C ILE A 226 -20.25 5.65 2.13
N LEU A 227 -19.30 4.93 2.73
CA LEU A 227 -19.49 3.56 3.23
C LEU A 227 -20.14 3.49 4.63
N LYS A 228 -20.51 4.63 5.22
CA LYS A 228 -21.17 4.74 6.53
C LYS A 228 -20.38 4.05 7.66
N TYR A 229 -19.07 4.25 7.67
CA TYR A 229 -18.22 3.77 8.76
C TYR A 229 -18.65 4.37 10.10
N THR A 230 -18.80 3.53 11.14
CA THR A 230 -19.47 3.90 12.39
C THR A 230 -18.52 4.21 13.55
N LYS A 231 -17.21 3.95 13.39
CA LYS A 231 -16.21 4.28 14.40
C LYS A 231 -15.65 5.70 14.16
N PRO A 232 -15.00 6.33 15.16
CA PRO A 232 -14.37 7.63 14.99
C PRO A 232 -13.47 7.67 13.74
N PHE A 233 -13.51 8.79 13.04
CA PHE A 233 -12.71 9.00 11.83
C PHE A 233 -11.22 9.08 12.18
N ALA A 234 -10.39 8.57 11.25
CA ALA A 234 -8.95 8.74 11.33
C ALA A 234 -8.60 10.23 11.25
N HIS A 235 -8.02 10.78 12.31
CA HIS A 235 -7.40 12.08 12.30
C HIS A 235 -5.95 11.95 11.86
N VAL A 236 -5.59 12.74 10.86
CA VAL A 236 -4.20 12.91 10.47
C VAL A 236 -3.61 14.07 11.25
N ALA A 237 -2.59 13.78 12.04
CA ALA A 237 -1.82 14.77 12.77
C ALA A 237 -0.39 14.78 12.25
N LYS A 238 0.14 15.98 12.06
CA LYS A 238 1.55 16.22 11.74
C LYS A 238 2.27 16.53 13.04
N HIS A 239 3.30 15.76 13.35
CA HIS A 239 4.15 15.94 14.53
C HIS A 239 5.55 16.35 14.08
N SER A 240 6.18 17.27 14.80
CA SER A 240 7.57 17.64 14.57
C SER A 240 8.47 16.92 15.59
N LEU A 241 9.35 16.05 15.11
CA LEU A 241 10.44 15.47 15.89
C LEU A 241 11.77 16.05 15.41
N GLY A 242 12.10 17.24 15.92
CA GLY A 242 13.29 17.98 15.48
C GLY A 242 13.15 18.43 14.02
N PRO A 243 14.09 18.11 13.12
CA PRO A 243 13.99 18.46 11.70
C PRO A 243 13.04 17.55 10.90
N ILE A 244 12.51 16.49 11.52
CA ILE A 244 11.68 15.48 10.84
C ILE A 244 10.21 15.75 11.16
N GLU A 245 9.39 15.85 10.12
CA GLU A 245 7.95 15.89 10.27
C GLU A 245 7.35 14.49 10.02
N ILE A 246 6.44 14.08 10.90
CA ILE A 246 5.87 12.73 10.90
C ILE A 246 4.36 12.83 10.90
N TRP A 247 3.73 12.07 10.00
CA TRP A 247 2.29 11.93 9.95
C TRP A 247 1.83 10.74 10.78
N SER A 248 0.86 10.95 11.66
CA SER A 248 0.17 9.87 12.38
C SER A 248 -1.29 9.80 11.94
N PHE A 249 -1.79 8.58 11.69
CA PHE A 249 -3.20 8.31 11.44
C PHE A 249 -3.79 7.69 12.72
N ARG A 250 -4.53 8.49 13.50
CA ARG A 250 -5.16 8.05 14.76
C ARG A 250 -6.67 7.98 14.61
#